data_AF-A0AAE1DXQ6-F1
#
_entry.id   AF-A0AAE1DXQ6-F1
#
_cell.length_a   1.000
_cell.length_b   1.000
_cell.length_c   1.000
_cell.angle_alpha   90.00
_cell.angle_beta   90.00
_cell.angle_gamma   90.00
#
_symmetry.space_group_name_H-M   'P 1'
#
loop_
_entity.id
_entity.type
_entity.pdbx_description
1 polymer ?
#
loop_
_entity_poly.entity_id
_entity_poly.type
_entity_poly.pdbx_seq_one_letter_code
_entity_poly.pdbx_strand_id
1 'polypeptide(L)'
;AELLKPFKDQECPKYMGFLENLLKNNKTGYFVGNEVTLADIFVYDFISRLDSRDSSLVNFENFSHVKEHQNKIGSLPRIKAYLESRKPSEM
;
A
#
# COMPACT_ATOMS: atom_id res chain seq x y z
N ALA A 1 -2.86 -12.70 18.99
CA ALA A 1 -4.09 -11.89 19.06
C ALA A 1 -3.85 -10.52 19.71
N GLU A 2 -3.09 -10.43 20.81
CA GLU A 2 -2.87 -9.16 21.55
C GLU A 2 -2.21 -8.04 20.75
N LEU A 3 -1.32 -8.33 19.79
CA LEU A 3 -0.61 -7.29 19.01
C LEU A 3 -1.36 -6.81 17.75
N LEU A 4 -2.34 -7.57 17.25
CA LEU A 4 -3.04 -7.25 16.01
C LEU A 4 -4.10 -6.15 16.21
N LYS A 5 -4.73 -6.12 17.39
CA LYS A 5 -5.73 -5.11 17.74
C LYS A 5 -5.15 -3.69 17.80
N PRO A 6 -4.08 -3.40 18.58
CA PRO A 6 -3.48 -2.06 18.59
C PRO A 6 -2.87 -1.70 17.24
N PHE A 7 -2.35 -2.67 16.49
CA PHE A 7 -1.87 -2.43 15.13
C PHE A 7 -3.00 -1.93 14.21
N LYS A 8 -4.13 -2.65 14.17
CA LYS A 8 -5.28 -2.32 13.33
C LYS A 8 -5.94 -0.99 13.73
N ASP A 9 -6.13 -0.78 15.02
CA ASP A 9 -6.96 0.33 15.51
C ASP A 9 -6.17 1.64 15.69
N GLN A 10 -4.83 1.57 15.79
CA GLN A 10 -4.00 2.76 16.09
C GLN A 10 -2.85 2.94 15.09
N GLU A 11 -1.97 1.95 14.96
CA GLU A 11 -0.72 2.12 14.19
C GLU A 11 -0.99 2.17 12.68
N CYS A 12 -1.79 1.25 12.14
CA CYS A 12 -2.08 1.22 10.71
C CYS A 12 -2.77 2.52 10.23
N PRO A 13 -3.85 3.02 10.88
CA PRO A 13 -4.46 4.30 10.51
C PRO A 13 -3.48 5.49 10.60
N LYS A 14 -2.61 5.51 11.61
CA LYS A 14 -1.58 6.55 11.77
C LYS A 14 -0.62 6.58 10.57
N TYR A 15 -0.05 5.44 10.18
CA TYR A 15 0.86 5.38 9.04
C TYR A 15 0.15 5.58 7.70
N MET A 16 -1.07 5.07 7.54
CA MET A 16 -1.92 5.36 6.38
C MET A 16 -2.16 6.88 6.22
N GLY A 17 -2.39 7.59 7.32
CA GLY A 17 -2.51 9.06 7.31
C GLY A 17 -1.23 9.79 6.89
N PHE A 18 -0.05 9.29 7.26
CA PHE A 18 1.22 9.85 6.78
C PHE A 18 1.40 9.62 5.27
N LEU A 19 1.12 8.41 4.79
CA LEU A 19 1.22 8.06 3.36
C LEU A 19 0.23 8.87 2.51
N GLU A 20 -1.00 9.03 2.98
CA GLU A 20 -2.02 9.86 2.35
C GLU A 20 -1.55 11.31 2.19
N ASN A 21 -0.98 11.89 3.25
CA ASN A 21 -0.45 13.26 3.21
C ASN A 21 0.74 13.40 2.26
N LEU A 22 1.64 12.42 2.19
CA LEU A 22 2.76 12.44 1.25
C LEU A 22 2.26 12.45 -0.20
N LEU A 23 1.32 11.58 -0.55
CA LEU A 23 0.74 11.50 -1.89
C LEU A 23 -0.03 12.78 -2.25
N LYS A 24 -0.86 13.27 -1.32
CA LYS A 24 -1.60 14.53 -1.47
C LYS A 24 -0.67 15.72 -1.71
N ASN A 25 0.47 15.78 -1.03
CA ASN A 25 1.42 16.88 -1.16
C ASN A 25 2.25 16.78 -2.45
N ASN A 26 2.62 15.57 -2.88
CA ASN A 26 3.42 15.38 -4.09
C ASN A 26 2.61 15.53 -5.40
N LYS A 27 1.30 15.24 -5.39
CA LYS A 27 0.34 15.48 -6.50
C LYS A 27 0.60 14.73 -7.81
N THR A 28 1.60 13.85 -7.87
CA THR A 28 1.92 13.02 -9.06
C THR A 28 1.35 11.60 -8.97
N GLY A 29 0.80 11.24 -7.82
CA GLY A 29 0.39 9.88 -7.50
C GLY A 29 1.56 8.93 -7.21
N TYR A 30 2.78 9.47 -7.02
CA TYR A 30 3.95 8.76 -6.50
C TYR A 30 4.39 9.38 -5.18
N PHE A 31 5.16 8.67 -4.36
CA PHE A 31 5.64 9.21 -3.09
C PHE A 31 6.72 10.29 -3.24
N VAL A 32 7.56 10.19 -4.29
CA VAL A 32 8.66 11.14 -4.53
C VAL A 32 8.76 11.42 -6.03
N GLY A 33 8.85 12.69 -6.42
CA GLY A 33 8.98 13.07 -7.82
C GLY A 33 7.74 12.72 -8.64
N ASN A 34 7.92 12.43 -9.92
CA ASN A 34 6.85 12.19 -10.90
C ASN A 34 6.91 10.82 -11.59
N GLU A 35 7.76 9.93 -11.11
CA GLU A 35 7.96 8.58 -11.66
C GLU A 35 8.02 7.55 -10.54
N VAL A 36 7.93 6.26 -10.91
CA VAL A 36 7.99 5.17 -9.93
C VAL A 36 9.35 5.11 -9.26
N THR A 37 9.35 5.03 -7.94
CA THR A 37 10.56 4.88 -7.12
C THR A 37 10.49 3.61 -6.28
N LEU A 38 11.58 3.29 -5.59
CA LEU A 38 11.60 2.20 -4.62
C LEU A 38 10.57 2.42 -3.48
N ALA A 39 10.28 3.67 -3.11
CA ALA A 39 9.30 3.99 -2.08
C ALA A 39 7.89 3.51 -2.48
N ASP A 40 7.52 3.68 -3.75
CA ASP A 40 6.24 3.23 -4.28
C ASP A 40 6.11 1.71 -4.26
N ILE A 41 7.18 1.01 -4.67
CA ILE A 41 7.19 -0.46 -4.70
C ILE A 41 7.12 -1.03 -3.28
N PHE A 42 7.88 -0.45 -2.33
CA PHE A 42 7.89 -0.90 -0.93
C PHE A 42 6.51 -0.75 -0.29
N VAL A 43 5.88 0.42 -0.42
CA VAL A 43 4.56 0.67 0.18
C VAL A 43 3.48 -0.17 -0.49
N TYR A 44 3.55 -0.34 -1.82
CA TYR A 44 2.65 -1.25 -2.55
C TYR A 44 2.72 -2.68 -2.01
N ASP A 45 3.93 -3.24 -1.93
CA ASP A 45 4.13 -4.60 -1.43
C ASP A 45 3.67 -4.75 0.04
N PHE A 46 4.03 -3.78 0.89
CA PHE A 46 3.68 -3.83 2.31
C PHE A 46 2.17 -3.81 2.54
N ILE A 47 1.45 -2.89 1.91
CA ILE A 47 -0.01 -2.79 2.04
C ILE A 47 -0.70 -4.02 1.44
N SER A 48 -0.26 -4.47 0.26
CA SER A 48 -0.80 -5.68 -0.38
C SER A 48 -0.63 -6.92 0.50
N ARG A 49 0.50 -7.06 1.21
CA ARG A 49 0.72 -8.16 2.15
C ARG A 49 -0.19 -8.10 3.36
N LEU A 50 -0.39 -6.91 3.94
CA LEU A 50 -1.33 -6.74 5.06
C LEU A 50 -2.75 -7.14 4.65
N ASP A 51 -3.21 -6.65 3.49
CA ASP A 51 -4.54 -6.95 2.96
C ASP A 51 -4.72 -8.45 2.64
N SER A 52 -3.69 -9.08 2.06
CA SER A 52 -3.71 -10.53 1.78
C SER A 52 -3.73 -11.40 3.04
N ARG A 53 -3.18 -10.91 4.15
CA ARG A 53 -3.11 -11.63 5.43
C ARG A 53 -4.45 -11.55 6.16
N ASP A 54 -5.03 -10.35 6.20
CA ASP A 54 -6.34 -10.06 6.78
C ASP A 54 -6.81 -8.70 6.25
N SER A 55 -7.81 -8.73 5.36
CA SER A 55 -8.35 -7.53 4.70
C SER A 55 -9.00 -6.54 5.67
N SER A 56 -9.19 -6.93 6.93
CA SER A 56 -9.67 -6.03 7.97
C SER A 56 -8.55 -5.19 8.60
N LEU A 57 -7.27 -5.47 8.32
CA LEU A 57 -6.12 -4.72 8.86
C LEU A 57 -5.93 -3.36 8.19
N VAL A 58 -6.33 -3.22 6.93
CA VAL A 58 -6.19 -1.98 6.16
C VAL A 58 -7.59 -1.47 5.78
N ASN A 59 -7.94 -0.27 6.23
CA ASN A 59 -9.14 0.41 5.79
C ASN A 59 -8.74 1.58 4.86
N PHE A 60 -9.32 1.64 3.66
CA PHE A 60 -9.07 2.70 2.68
C PHE A 60 -10.12 3.82 2.65
N GLU A 61 -11.19 3.74 3.44
CA GLU A 61 -12.34 4.66 3.40
C GLU A 61 -11.93 6.14 3.50
N ASN A 62 -10.91 6.44 4.30
CA ASN A 62 -10.39 7.79 4.51
C ASN A 62 -9.04 8.07 3.81
N PHE A 63 -8.56 7.16 2.97
CA PHE A 63 -7.23 7.24 2.35
C PHE A 63 -7.31 7.01 0.83
N SER A 64 -8.01 7.90 0.14
CA SER A 64 -8.28 7.77 -1.30
C SER A 64 -7.00 7.85 -2.13
N HIS A 65 -6.04 8.68 -1.75
CA HIS A 65 -4.76 8.78 -2.49
C HIS A 65 -3.95 7.50 -2.33
N VAL A 66 -3.91 6.90 -1.13
CA VAL A 66 -3.26 5.60 -0.93
C VAL A 66 -3.95 4.50 -1.75
N LYS A 67 -5.29 4.49 -1.80
CA LYS A 67 -6.03 3.54 -2.64
C LYS A 67 -5.71 3.70 -4.13
N GLU A 68 -5.67 4.94 -4.61
CA GLU A 68 -5.28 5.25 -5.99
C GLU A 68 -3.83 4.84 -6.27
N HIS A 69 -2.92 5.05 -5.32
CA HIS A 69 -1.53 4.59 -5.41
C HIS A 69 -1.45 3.07 -5.55
N GLN A 70 -2.16 2.30 -4.72
CA GLN A 70 -2.18 0.83 -4.82
C GLN A 70 -2.63 0.35 -6.20
N ASN A 71 -3.71 0.95 -6.72
CA ASN A 71 -4.23 0.64 -8.06
C ASN A 71 -3.23 1.02 -9.16
N LYS A 72 -2.61 2.19 -9.05
CA LYS A 72 -1.64 2.69 -10.02
C LYS A 72 -0.39 1.81 -10.07
N ILE A 73 0.20 1.46 -8.93
CA ILE A 73 1.42 0.63 -8.90
C ILE A 73 1.12 -0.81 -9.32
N GLY A 74 0.02 -1.41 -8.84
CA GLY A 74 -0.38 -2.76 -9.21
C GLY A 74 -0.75 -2.93 -10.69
N SER A 75 -1.14 -1.84 -11.38
CA SER A 75 -1.47 -1.86 -12.81
C SER A 75 -0.28 -1.61 -13.74
N LEU A 76 0.91 -1.28 -13.22
CA LEU A 76 2.09 -1.09 -14.06
C LEU A 76 2.43 -2.41 -14.81
N PRO A 77 2.65 -2.40 -16.14
CA PRO A 77 2.73 -3.63 -16.93
C PRO A 77 3.74 -4.66 -16.41
N ARG A 78 4.93 -4.20 -15.98
CA ARG A 78 5.97 -5.08 -15.44
C ARG A 78 5.63 -5.63 -14.06
N ILE A 79 4.95 -4.84 -13.22
CA ILE A 79 4.52 -5.27 -11.89
C ILE A 79 3.38 -6.28 -12.03
N LYS A 80 2.37 -5.96 -12.85
CA LYS A 80 1.25 -6.86 -13.15
C LYS A 80 1.73 -8.21 -13.69
N ALA A 81 2.60 -8.21 -14.70
CA ALA A 81 3.17 -9.44 -15.26
C ALA A 81 3.97 -10.27 -14.23
N TYR A 82 4.69 -9.60 -13.31
CA TYR A 82 5.36 -10.29 -12.21
C TYR A 82 4.35 -10.91 -11.23
N LEU A 83 3.31 -10.17 -10.83
CA LEU A 83 2.29 -10.66 -9.89
C LEU A 83 1.50 -11.86 -10.45
N GLU A 84 1.24 -11.89 -11.76
CA GLU A 84 0.57 -13.00 -12.43
C GLU A 84 1.42 -14.27 -12.52
N SER A 85 2.75 -14.14 -12.54
CA SER A 85 3.68 -15.26 -12.72
C SER A 85 4.42 -15.67 -11.44
N ARG A 86 4.41 -14.83 -10.40
CA ARG A 86 5.12 -15.10 -9.15
C ARG A 86 4.51 -16.32 -8.45
N LYS A 87 5.36 -17.18 -7.90
CA LYS A 87 4.93 -18.30 -7.06
C LYS A 87 4.43 -17.76 -5.71
N PRO A 88 3.42 -18.39 -5.09
CA PRO A 88 3.08 -18.12 -3.70
C PRO A 88 4.31 -18.34 -2.81
N SER A 89 4.55 -17.41 -1.88
CA SER A 89 5.48 -17.64 -0.77
C SER A 89 4.76 -18.38 0.36
N GLU A 90 5.48 -19.25 1.06
CA GLU A 90 4.97 -19.84 2.31
C GLU A 90 4.70 -18.72 3.33
N MET A 91 3.59 -18.84 4.08
CA MET A 91 3.17 -17.89 5.12
C MET A 91 3.77 -18.21 6.48
#